data_AF-A0A5N4AKF5-F1
#
_entry.id   AF-A0A5N4AKF5-F1
#
_cell.length_a   1.000
_cell.length_b   1.000
_cell.length_c   1.000
_cell.angle_alpha   90.00
_cell.angle_beta   90.00
_cell.angle_gamma   90.00
#
_symmetry.space_group_name_H-M   'P 1'
#
loop_
_entity.id
_entity.type
_entity.pdbx_description
1 polymer ?
#
loop_
_entity_poly.entity_id
_entity_poly.type
_entity_poly.pdbx_seq_one_letter_code
_entity_poly.pdbx_strand_id
1 'polypeptide(L)'
;MLKIKENVDISKFLIITEYMKNNSVGDEAKKSWVLQRKEIQEFMLNAPDINYLLVKVVTGFGIFGACRRQELHDLTVQDVTTEGSVLLVKDIISSLIHRFWEN
;
A
#
# COMPACT_ATOMS: atom_id res chain seq x y z
N MET A 1 1.99 -17.10 3.76
CA MET A 1 1.02 -18.21 3.69
C MET A 1 0.07 -17.94 2.53
N LEU A 2 0.14 -18.76 1.46
CA LEU A 2 -0.71 -18.61 0.28
C LEU A 2 -2.13 -19.11 0.60
N LYS A 3 -3.05 -18.21 0.92
CA LYS A 3 -4.48 -18.53 0.99
C LYS A 3 -5.08 -18.27 -0.38
N ILE A 4 -5.32 -19.34 -1.14
CA ILE A 4 -6.07 -19.25 -2.40
C ILE A 4 -7.55 -19.38 -2.06
N LYS A 5 -8.35 -18.47 -2.63
CA LYS A 5 -9.82 -18.31 -2.78
C LYS A 5 -10.83 -19.04 -1.88
N GLU A 6 -10.53 -20.18 -1.27
CA GLU A 6 -11.46 -21.02 -0.50
C GLU A 6 -11.00 -21.32 0.95
N ASN A 7 -10.06 -20.53 1.51
CA ASN A 7 -9.55 -20.73 2.87
C ASN A 7 -8.95 -22.15 3.11
N VAL A 8 -8.56 -22.84 2.03
CA VAL A 8 -7.85 -24.11 2.11
C VAL A 8 -6.39 -23.83 2.44
N ASP A 9 -5.93 -24.37 3.56
CA ASP A 9 -4.53 -24.29 3.95
C ASP A 9 -3.68 -25.28 3.14
N ILE A 10 -3.12 -24.79 2.05
CA ILE A 10 -2.28 -25.61 1.15
C ILE A 10 -0.92 -25.96 1.75
N SER A 11 -0.53 -25.35 2.88
CA SER A 11 0.75 -25.64 3.53
C SER A 11 0.88 -27.08 4.02
N LYS A 12 -0.26 -27.77 4.18
CA LYS A 12 -0.34 -29.18 4.58
C LYS A 12 -0.07 -30.15 3.43
N PHE A 13 -0.08 -29.68 2.18
CA PHE A 13 0.12 -30.51 0.99
C PHE A 13 1.48 -30.25 0.36
N LEU A 14 2.52 -30.83 0.98
CA LEU A 14 3.93 -30.70 0.57
C LEU A 14 4.15 -31.05 -0.91
N ILE A 15 3.61 -32.18 -1.37
CA ILE A 15 3.74 -32.65 -2.77
C ILE A 15 3.17 -31.62 -3.75
N ILE A 16 1.99 -31.06 -3.44
CA ILE A 16 1.33 -30.07 -4.29
C ILE A 16 2.13 -28.77 -4.29
N THR A 17 2.62 -28.34 -3.13
CA THR A 17 3.44 -27.13 -2.99
C THR A 17 4.75 -27.26 -3.75
N GLU A 18 5.41 -28.42 -3.69
CA GLU A 18 6.66 -28.71 -4.39
C GLU A 18 6.45 -28.80 -5.90
N TYR A 19 5.37 -29.48 -6.33
CA TYR A 19 4.96 -29.50 -7.73
C TYR A 19 4.72 -28.08 -8.27
N MET A 20 3.97 -27.24 -7.55
CA MET A 20 3.73 -25.85 -7.97
C MET A 20 5.02 -25.04 -8.07
N LYS A 21 5.94 -25.16 -7.10
CA LYS A 21 7.25 -24.49 -7.14
C LYS A 21 8.06 -24.91 -8.36
N ASN A 22 8.14 -26.21 -8.63
CA ASN A 22 8.89 -26.76 -9.76
C ASN A 22 8.28 -26.35 -11.11
N ASN A 23 6.95 -26.23 -11.19
CA ASN A 23 6.26 -25.74 -12.39
C ASN A 23 6.28 -24.21 -12.53
N SER A 24 6.57 -23.47 -11.45
CA SER A 24 6.77 -22.01 -11.49
C SER A 24 8.20 -21.60 -11.85
N VAL A 25 9.11 -22.55 -12.10
CA VAL A 25 10.49 -22.24 -12.50
C VAL A 25 10.47 -21.64 -13.90
N GLY A 26 10.87 -20.36 -14.00
CA GLY A 26 10.81 -19.58 -15.24
C GLY A 26 9.54 -18.74 -15.39
N ASP A 27 8.61 -18.83 -14.44
CA ASP A 27 7.44 -17.95 -14.40
C ASP A 27 7.90 -16.56 -13.96
N GLU A 28 7.99 -15.64 -14.91
CA GLU A 28 8.35 -14.26 -14.63
C GLU A 28 7.12 -13.61 -13.99
N ALA A 29 7.19 -13.38 -12.67
CA ALA A 29 6.11 -12.72 -11.94
C ALA A 29 5.69 -11.47 -12.72
N LYS A 30 4.42 -11.42 -13.15
CA LYS A 30 3.88 -10.31 -13.92
C LYS A 30 4.03 -9.03 -13.11
N LYS A 31 5.13 -8.32 -13.32
CA LYS A 31 5.48 -7.15 -12.55
C LYS A 31 4.47 -6.07 -12.91
N SER A 32 3.81 -5.52 -11.90
CA SER A 32 2.99 -4.33 -12.05
C SER A 32 3.83 -3.25 -12.72
N TRP A 33 3.23 -2.53 -13.67
CA TRP A 33 3.93 -1.40 -14.27
C TRP A 33 4.24 -0.37 -13.18
N VAL A 34 5.51 -0.01 -13.06
CA VAL A 34 5.98 0.94 -12.04
C VAL A 34 5.93 2.32 -12.66
N LEU A 35 5.15 3.22 -12.07
CA LEU A 35 5.05 4.60 -12.52
C LEU A 35 6.42 5.29 -12.45
N GLN A 36 6.80 5.92 -13.55
CA GLN A 36 8.03 6.69 -13.62
C GLN A 36 7.84 8.07 -12.98
N ARG A 37 8.95 8.68 -12.54
CA ARG A 37 8.95 10.03 -11.97
C ARG A 37 8.27 11.06 -12.87
N LYS A 38 8.49 10.98 -14.19
CA LYS A 38 7.90 11.90 -15.17
C LYS A 38 6.37 11.78 -15.21
N GLU A 39 5.85 10.56 -15.18
CA GLU A 39 4.42 10.28 -15.22
C GLU A 39 3.73 10.76 -13.94
N ILE A 40 4.37 10.54 -12.79
CA ILE A 40 3.91 11.07 -11.50
C ILE A 40 3.90 12.60 -11.54
N GLN A 41 4.96 13.23 -12.02
CA GLN A 41 5.05 14.69 -12.08
C GLN A 41 4.00 15.28 -13.02
N GLU A 42 3.80 14.68 -14.18
CA GLU A 42 2.77 15.08 -15.14
C GLU A 42 1.37 14.95 -14.53
N PHE A 43 1.08 13.85 -13.84
CA PHE A 43 -0.16 13.68 -13.11
C PHE A 43 -0.36 14.75 -12.02
N MET A 44 0.65 14.96 -11.17
CA MET A 44 0.57 15.91 -10.06
C MET A 44 0.36 17.35 -10.53
N LEU A 45 0.99 17.76 -11.63
CA LEU A 45 0.92 19.12 -12.16
C LEU A 45 -0.31 19.37 -13.05
N ASN A 46 -0.65 18.44 -13.93
CA ASN A 46 -1.60 18.70 -15.02
C ASN A 46 -3.00 18.13 -14.78
N ALA A 47 -3.15 17.10 -13.93
CA ALA A 47 -4.48 16.54 -13.68
C ALA A 47 -5.36 17.56 -12.94
N PRO A 48 -6.65 17.72 -13.28
CA PRO A 48 -7.52 18.71 -12.66
C PRO A 48 -7.88 18.31 -11.22
N ASP A 49 -7.69 19.22 -10.26
CA ASP A 49 -7.91 18.94 -8.84
C ASP A 49 -9.36 18.60 -8.53
N ILE A 50 -10.33 19.19 -9.25
CA ILE A 50 -11.76 18.88 -9.08
C ILE A 50 -12.08 17.39 -9.24
N ASN A 51 -11.25 16.65 -9.99
CA ASN A 51 -11.42 15.21 -10.18
C ASN A 51 -10.42 14.38 -9.38
N TYR A 52 -9.20 14.90 -9.14
CA TYR A 52 -8.06 14.11 -8.69
C TYR A 52 -7.40 14.60 -7.40
N LEU A 53 -7.95 15.61 -6.72
CA LEU A 53 -7.33 16.19 -5.52
C LEU A 53 -6.97 15.12 -4.47
N LEU A 54 -7.91 14.24 -4.13
CA LEU A 54 -7.67 13.17 -3.16
C LEU A 54 -6.53 12.25 -3.62
N VAL A 55 -6.53 11.85 -4.89
CA VAL A 55 -5.52 10.93 -5.44
C VAL A 55 -4.15 11.60 -5.44
N LYS A 56 -4.05 12.90 -5.75
CA LYS A 56 -2.79 13.65 -5.67
C LYS A 56 -2.27 13.72 -4.24
N VAL A 57 -3.15 14.00 -3.27
CA VAL A 57 -2.80 14.06 -1.85
C VAL A 57 -2.28 12.69 -1.37
N VAL A 58 -3.02 11.62 -1.63
CA VAL A 58 -2.63 10.24 -1.28
C VAL A 58 -1.33 9.83 -1.98
N THR A 59 -1.13 10.24 -3.23
CA THR A 59 0.12 10.02 -3.99
C THR A 59 1.30 10.70 -3.30
N GLY A 60 1.12 11.94 -2.84
CA GLY A 60 2.12 12.66 -2.05
C GLY A 60 2.49 11.90 -0.76
N PHE A 61 1.50 11.49 0.02
CA PHE A 61 1.73 10.72 1.25
C PHE A 61 2.41 9.36 0.97
N GLY A 62 1.98 8.64 -0.06
CA GLY A 62 2.56 7.35 -0.42
C GLY A 62 4.02 7.46 -0.88
N ILE A 63 4.36 8.47 -1.69
CA ILE A 63 5.72 8.64 -2.23
C ILE A 63 6.67 9.24 -1.19
N PHE A 64 6.27 10.32 -0.52
CA PHE A 64 7.15 11.05 0.39
C PHE A 64 7.13 10.51 1.82
N GLY A 65 5.97 10.01 2.27
CA GLY A 65 5.81 9.40 3.59
C GLY A 65 6.07 7.90 3.64
N ALA A 66 6.26 7.26 2.47
CA ALA A 66 6.38 5.79 2.34
C ALA A 66 5.22 5.00 2.97
N CYS A 67 4.04 5.63 3.07
CA CYS A 67 2.88 5.03 3.73
C CYS A 67 2.35 3.83 2.93
N ARG A 68 2.18 2.69 3.60
CA ARG A 68 1.55 1.49 3.02
C ARG A 68 0.05 1.70 2.85
N ARG A 69 -0.57 0.81 2.06
CA ARG A 69 -2.03 0.85 1.78
C ARG A 69 -2.89 0.98 3.05
N GLN A 70 -2.57 0.22 4.09
CA GLN A 70 -3.36 0.22 5.32
C GLN A 70 -3.16 1.52 6.12
N GLU A 71 -1.93 2.01 6.19
CA GLU A 71 -1.61 3.29 6.83
C GLU A 71 -2.33 4.44 6.11
N LEU A 72 -2.33 4.48 4.77
CA LEU A 72 -3.09 5.48 4.01
C LEU A 72 -4.61 5.37 4.20
N HIS A 73 -5.14 4.16 4.38
CA HIS A 73 -6.57 3.92 4.61
C HIS A 73 -7.01 4.41 5.99
N ASP A 74 -6.17 4.20 7.00
CA ASP A 74 -6.50 4.51 8.39
C ASP A 74 -6.08 5.94 8.81
N LEU A 75 -5.43 6.68 7.91
CA LEU A 75 -4.96 8.05 8.13
C LEU A 75 -6.13 9.01 8.37
N THR A 76 -6.09 9.69 9.52
CA THR A 76 -7.05 10.75 9.86
C THR A 76 -6.37 12.12 9.94
N VAL A 77 -7.18 13.19 9.95
CA VAL A 77 -6.66 14.57 10.08
C VAL A 77 -5.92 14.75 11.42
N GLN A 78 -6.33 14.01 12.47
CA GLN A 78 -5.69 14.06 13.79
C GLN A 78 -4.28 13.45 13.81
N ASP A 79 -3.96 12.60 12.83
CA ASP A 79 -2.66 11.95 12.72
C ASP A 79 -1.63 12.83 11.99
N VAL A 80 -2.06 13.97 11.43
CA VAL A 80 -1.21 14.92 10.70
C VAL A 80 -0.98 16.18 11.53
N THR A 81 0.28 16.53 11.75
CA THR A 81 0.70 17.78 12.40
C THR A 81 1.60 18.59 11.49
N THR A 82 1.51 19.91 11.56
CA THR A 82 2.36 20.81 10.75
C THR A 82 3.44 21.42 11.63
N GLU A 83 4.69 21.27 11.21
CA GLU A 83 5.84 21.94 11.82
C GLU A 83 6.56 22.79 10.77
N GLY A 84 6.30 24.10 10.80
CA GLY A 84 6.80 25.03 9.79
C GLY A 84 6.30 24.68 8.39
N SER A 85 7.21 24.29 7.50
CA SER A 85 6.91 23.88 6.12
C SER A 85 6.83 22.35 5.94
N VAL A 86 6.85 21.58 7.03
CA VAL A 86 6.84 20.12 7.01
C VAL A 86 5.51 19.60 7.57
N LEU A 87 4.96 18.59 6.92
CA LEU A 87 3.87 17.77 7.45
C LEU A 87 4.46 16.53 8.11
N LEU A 88 4.20 16.39 9.41
CA LEU A 88 4.52 15.19 10.18
C LEU A 88 3.28 14.30 10.23
N VAL A 89 3.44 13.06 9.76
CA VAL A 89 2.40 12.04 9.84
C VAL A 89 2.81 11.06 10.93
N LYS A 90 2.00 10.98 11.99
CA LYS A 90 2.28 10.08 13.11
C LYS A 90 2.07 8.64 12.68
N ASP A 91 2.94 7.76 13.17
CA ASP A 91 3.01 6.36 12.78
C ASP A 91 1.72 5.61 13.18
N ILE A 92 0.94 5.22 12.17
CA ILE A 92 -0.41 4.64 12.34
C ILE A 92 -0.34 3.21 12.91
N ILE A 93 0.81 2.56 12.80
CA ILE A 93 0.98 1.17 13.27
C ILE A 93 0.84 1.08 14.80
N SER A 94 1.27 2.12 15.54
CA SER A 94 1.11 2.18 17.01
C SER A 94 -0.31 2.55 17.44
N SER A 95 -0.96 3.47 16.72
CA SER A 95 -2.32 3.93 17.06
C SER A 95 -3.41 2.91 16.71
N LEU A 96 -3.17 2.02 15.75
CA LEU A 96 -4.09 0.91 15.42
C LEU A 96 -4.20 -0.12 16.54
N ILE A 97 -3.10 -0.43 17.26
CA ILE A 97 -3.15 -1.39 18.38
C ILE A 97 -4.02 -0.84 19.52
N HIS A 98 -3.96 0.46 19.78
CA HIS A 98 -4.82 1.11 20.77
C HIS A 98 -6.29 1.22 20.32
N ARG A 99 -6.56 1.60 19.07
CA ARG A 99 -7.94 1.75 18.55
C ARG A 99 -8.67 0.43 18.35
N PHE A 100 -7.95 -0.69 18.14
CA PHE A 100 -8.55 -2.03 18.05
C PHE A 100 -8.90 -2.65 19.41
N TRP A 101 -8.40 -2.10 20.52
CA TRP A 101 -8.70 -2.59 21.88
C TRP A 101 -9.79 -1.78 22.61
N GLU A 102 -10.21 -0.64 22.05
CA GLU A 102 -11.26 0.24 22.61
C GLU A 102 -12.65 0.02 21.99
N ASN A 103 -12.82 -0.99 21.12
CA ASN A 103 -14.12 -1.45 20.58
C ASN A 103 -14.32 -2.94 20.87
#